data_AF-A0A3B8V2F1-F1
#
_entry.id   AF-A0A3B8V2F1-F1
#
_cell.length_a   1.000
_cell.length_b   1.000
_cell.length_c   1.000
_cell.angle_alpha   90.00
_cell.angle_beta   90.00
_cell.angle_gamma   90.00
#
_symmetry.space_group_name_H-M   'P 1'
#
loop_
_entity.id
_entity.type
_entity.pdbx_description
1 polymer ?
#
loop_
_entity_poly.entity_id
_entity_poly.type
_entity_poly.pdbx_seq_one_letter_code
_entity_poly.pdbx_strand_id
1 'polypeptide(L)'
;MKHSISILISTLLLSTTTTLAQQVENQWLRPEGGNLDDPGNWSLQEIPGPFDTAVFEVGGSQPYTVLGTSGQIGGIEIGGDDVNARFSGVGQVLFAEFLDIGGRPSNSDFRPGRLRLQLDPGSPAFLSFIEVGNQGFASQFAIAPSSRIGTLFFDLRPSATVRFELDQDSGTSTSDPVLLAKKGASLEGTIEIVRQPDALLPPLGTTID
;
A
#
# COMPACT_ATOMS: atom_id res chain seq x y z
N MET A 1 38.32 66.96 -11.93
CA MET A 1 38.44 65.57 -12.43
C MET A 1 37.50 64.72 -11.59
N LYS A 2 36.46 64.14 -12.18
CA LYS A 2 35.50 63.24 -11.51
C LYS A 2 35.93 61.80 -11.75
N HIS A 3 36.14 61.02 -10.68
CA HIS A 3 36.32 59.57 -10.78
C HIS A 3 35.01 58.89 -10.37
N SER A 4 34.38 58.18 -11.31
CA SER A 4 33.30 57.24 -11.03
C SER A 4 33.92 55.87 -10.74
N ILE A 5 33.55 55.26 -9.61
CA ILE A 5 33.88 53.87 -9.28
C ILE A 5 32.62 53.05 -9.57
N SER A 6 32.73 52.11 -10.50
CA SER A 6 31.69 51.10 -10.75
C SER A 6 32.05 49.82 -10.02
N ILE A 7 31.18 49.37 -9.12
CA ILE A 7 31.28 48.06 -8.47
C ILE A 7 30.47 47.09 -9.32
N LEU A 8 31.13 46.12 -9.95
CA LEU A 8 30.48 44.98 -10.59
C LEU A 8 30.11 43.97 -9.49
N ILE A 9 28.81 43.73 -9.30
CA ILE A 9 28.31 42.65 -8.45
C ILE A 9 28.12 41.43 -9.35
N SER A 10 29.03 40.46 -9.27
CA SER A 10 28.85 39.16 -9.89
C SER A 10 27.93 38.31 -9.02
N THR A 11 26.68 38.13 -9.44
CA THR A 11 25.74 37.20 -8.81
C THR A 11 26.16 35.77 -9.12
N LEU A 12 26.66 35.05 -8.11
CA LEU A 12 26.89 33.61 -8.17
C LEU A 12 25.51 32.92 -8.17
N LEU A 13 25.11 32.33 -9.30
CA LEU A 13 23.98 31.42 -9.37
C LEU A 13 24.39 30.10 -8.71
N LEU A 14 24.03 29.92 -7.43
CA LEU A 14 24.06 28.59 -6.81
C LEU A 14 22.96 27.75 -7.45
N SER A 15 23.35 26.84 -8.34
CA SER A 15 22.48 25.75 -8.78
C SER A 15 22.30 24.79 -7.62
N THR A 16 21.18 24.89 -6.88
CA THR A 16 20.78 23.85 -5.95
C THR A 16 20.29 22.66 -6.75
N THR A 17 21.17 21.70 -7.02
CA THR A 17 20.74 20.37 -7.45
C THR A 17 20.06 19.71 -6.26
N THR A 18 18.74 19.79 -6.18
CA THR A 18 17.94 18.84 -5.41
C THR A 18 18.13 17.48 -6.06
N THR A 19 19.07 16.69 -5.56
CA THR A 19 19.05 15.24 -5.73
C THR A 19 17.76 14.75 -5.09
N LEU A 20 16.75 14.46 -5.92
CA LEU A 20 15.64 13.62 -5.48
C LEU A 20 16.27 12.31 -5.00
N ALA A 21 16.09 11.96 -3.73
CA ALA A 21 16.48 10.65 -3.24
C ALA A 21 15.77 9.62 -4.11
N GLN A 22 16.53 8.86 -4.89
CA GLN A 22 15.98 7.76 -5.66
C GLN A 22 15.52 6.72 -4.65
N GLN A 23 14.21 6.44 -4.60
CA GLN A 23 13.70 5.33 -3.81
C GLN A 23 14.37 4.05 -4.30
N VAL A 24 14.97 3.31 -3.36
CA VAL A 24 15.66 2.07 -3.68
C VAL A 24 14.64 0.94 -3.60
N GLU A 25 14.51 0.17 -4.69
CA GLU A 25 13.66 -1.02 -4.69
C GLU A 25 14.32 -2.13 -3.89
N ASN A 26 13.55 -2.72 -2.97
CA ASN A 26 13.94 -3.88 -2.19
C ASN A 26 12.92 -5.00 -2.41
N GLN A 27 13.35 -6.03 -3.12
CA GLN A 27 12.47 -7.08 -3.62
C GLN A 27 12.32 -8.20 -2.59
N TRP A 28 11.09 -8.64 -2.40
CA TRP A 28 10.80 -9.88 -1.70
C TRP A 28 11.40 -11.06 -2.45
N LEU A 29 11.84 -12.10 -1.74
CA LEU A 29 12.53 -13.26 -2.34
C LEU A 29 11.79 -14.60 -2.17
N ARG A 30 10.72 -14.65 -1.37
CA ARG A 30 10.11 -15.92 -0.90
C ARG A 30 8.71 -16.13 -1.49
N PRO A 31 8.55 -16.86 -2.61
CA PRO A 31 7.22 -17.20 -3.16
C PRO A 31 6.38 -18.11 -2.25
N GLU A 32 6.98 -18.68 -1.21
CA GLU A 32 6.31 -19.45 -0.16
C GLU A 32 5.76 -18.58 0.99
N GLY A 33 6.03 -17.27 0.98
CA GLY A 33 5.74 -16.37 2.09
C GLY A 33 6.86 -16.33 3.13
N GLY A 34 6.61 -15.69 4.28
CA GLY A 34 7.62 -15.56 5.32
C GLY A 34 7.47 -14.36 6.23
N ASN A 35 8.54 -14.04 6.96
CA ASN A 35 8.61 -12.90 7.86
C ASN A 35 9.16 -11.67 7.13
N LEU A 36 8.39 -10.58 7.06
CA LEU A 36 8.80 -9.28 6.52
C LEU A 36 9.93 -8.67 7.35
N ASP A 37 10.04 -9.03 8.62
CA ASP A 37 11.05 -8.50 9.53
C ASP A 37 12.37 -9.28 9.49
N ASP A 38 12.48 -10.30 8.62
CA ASP A 38 13.72 -11.02 8.40
C ASP A 38 14.46 -10.43 7.19
N PRO A 39 15.61 -9.76 7.40
CA PRO A 39 16.41 -9.21 6.30
C PRO A 39 16.78 -10.25 5.23
N GLY A 40 16.90 -11.53 5.59
CA GLY A 40 17.24 -12.62 4.66
C GLY A 40 16.15 -12.95 3.64
N ASN A 41 14.97 -12.35 3.75
CA ASN A 41 13.87 -12.49 2.77
C ASN A 41 13.82 -11.36 1.73
N TRP A 42 14.75 -10.40 1.82
CA TRP A 42 14.81 -9.21 0.98
C TRP A 42 16.08 -9.18 0.12
N SER A 43 15.98 -8.64 -1.11
CA SER A 43 17.09 -8.61 -2.06
C SER A 43 18.30 -7.81 -1.59
N LEU A 44 18.07 -6.77 -0.79
CA LEU A 44 19.13 -5.94 -0.22
C LEU A 44 19.72 -6.50 1.09
N GLN A 45 19.21 -7.64 1.57
CA GLN A 45 19.55 -8.21 2.88
C GLN A 45 19.28 -7.26 4.06
N GLU A 46 18.31 -6.36 3.88
CA GLU A 46 17.85 -5.35 4.84
C GLU A 46 16.32 -5.25 4.76
N ILE A 47 15.67 -4.87 5.86
CA ILE A 47 14.23 -4.62 5.89
C ILE A 47 13.98 -3.25 5.21
N PRO A 48 13.05 -3.13 4.25
CA PRO A 48 12.72 -1.85 3.62
C PRO A 48 12.41 -0.76 4.64
N GLY A 49 13.11 0.36 4.55
CA GLY A 49 12.94 1.52 5.41
C GLY A 49 12.09 2.63 4.77
N PRO A 50 12.05 3.82 5.42
CA PRO A 50 11.24 4.96 4.99
C PRO A 50 11.54 5.53 3.60
N PHE A 51 12.68 5.17 3.01
CA PHE A 51 13.13 5.65 1.71
C PHE A 51 13.20 4.55 0.66
N ASP A 52 12.76 3.34 1.01
CA ASP A 52 12.82 2.18 0.14
C ASP A 52 11.41 1.80 -0.32
N THR A 53 11.34 1.18 -1.49
CA THR A 53 10.11 0.58 -2.02
C THR A 53 10.17 -0.93 -1.82
N ALA A 54 9.26 -1.47 -1.02
CA ALA A 54 9.05 -2.90 -0.86
C ALA A 54 8.32 -3.46 -2.08
N VAL A 55 8.98 -4.32 -2.86
CA VAL A 55 8.43 -4.87 -4.11
C VAL A 55 8.10 -6.35 -3.96
N PHE A 56 6.85 -6.71 -4.23
CA PHE A 56 6.36 -8.09 -4.26
C PHE A 56 6.07 -8.51 -5.70
N GLU A 57 7.07 -9.15 -6.32
CA GLU A 57 7.00 -9.69 -7.68
C GLU A 57 7.93 -10.92 -7.84
N VAL A 58 7.77 -11.90 -6.96
CA VAL A 58 8.55 -13.14 -6.94
C VAL A 58 8.10 -14.17 -7.97
N GLY A 59 6.98 -13.91 -8.68
CA GLY A 59 6.40 -14.86 -9.64
C GLY A 59 5.71 -16.03 -8.92
N GLY A 60 5.07 -15.74 -7.80
CA GLY A 60 4.32 -16.71 -7.00
C GLY A 60 3.21 -17.34 -7.83
N SER A 61 3.22 -18.67 -7.96
CA SER A 61 2.16 -19.37 -8.70
C SER A 61 0.86 -19.52 -7.91
N GLN A 62 0.94 -19.37 -6.58
CA GLN A 62 -0.14 -19.47 -5.61
C GLN A 62 -0.10 -18.24 -4.67
N PRO A 63 -1.22 -17.90 -4.01
CA PRO A 63 -1.20 -16.89 -2.97
C PRO A 63 -0.24 -17.26 -1.84
N TYR A 64 0.50 -16.29 -1.31
CA TYR A 64 1.39 -16.50 -0.18
C TYR A 64 1.15 -15.46 0.92
N THR A 65 1.58 -15.81 2.13
CA THR A 65 1.37 -14.98 3.32
C THR A 65 2.68 -14.42 3.82
N VAL A 66 2.71 -13.10 4.02
CA VAL A 66 3.82 -12.41 4.66
C VAL A 66 3.37 -11.85 5.99
N LEU A 67 4.17 -12.09 7.02
CA LEU A 67 3.92 -11.68 8.39
C LEU A 67 4.93 -10.61 8.75
N GLY A 68 4.50 -9.49 9.31
CA GLY A 68 5.42 -8.46 9.75
C GLY A 68 4.95 -7.76 11.00
N THR A 69 5.88 -7.03 11.60
CA THR A 69 5.54 -5.94 12.52
C THR A 69 5.43 -4.66 11.70
N SER A 70 4.61 -3.73 12.18
CA SER A 70 4.40 -2.49 11.42
C SER A 70 5.57 -1.54 11.58
N GLY A 71 5.80 -0.74 10.53
CA GLY A 71 6.90 0.20 10.44
C GLY A 71 6.63 1.25 9.37
N GLN A 72 7.63 2.08 9.13
CA GLN A 72 7.60 3.08 8.08
C GLN A 72 8.38 2.56 6.88
N ILE A 73 7.67 2.39 5.76
CA ILE A 73 8.21 1.99 4.46
C ILE A 73 8.02 3.18 3.51
N GLY A 74 8.93 3.41 2.58
CA GLY A 74 8.77 4.47 1.58
C GLY A 74 7.58 4.17 0.66
N GLY A 75 7.60 3.01 0.03
CA GLY A 75 6.53 2.55 -0.87
C GLY A 75 6.28 1.05 -0.79
N ILE A 76 5.09 0.62 -1.21
CA ILE A 76 4.75 -0.79 -1.38
C ILE A 76 4.24 -0.99 -2.81
N GLU A 77 4.84 -1.92 -3.53
CA GLU A 77 4.42 -2.31 -4.88
C GLU A 77 4.08 -3.80 -4.92
N ILE A 78 2.89 -4.10 -5.41
CA ILE A 78 2.45 -5.46 -5.69
C ILE A 78 2.39 -5.60 -7.21
N GLY A 79 3.30 -6.40 -7.77
CA GLY A 79 3.37 -6.63 -9.22
C GLY A 79 2.30 -7.62 -9.68
N GLY A 80 2.73 -8.83 -10.08
CA GLY A 80 1.84 -9.90 -10.54
C GLY A 80 1.48 -10.96 -9.50
N ASP A 81 1.77 -10.71 -8.23
CA ASP A 81 1.59 -11.70 -7.16
C ASP A 81 0.26 -11.55 -6.41
N ASP A 82 -0.15 -12.62 -5.71
CA ASP A 82 -1.26 -12.62 -4.76
C ASP A 82 -0.70 -12.71 -3.34
N VAL A 83 -0.74 -11.59 -2.63
CA VAL A 83 -0.05 -11.37 -1.35
C VAL A 83 -1.07 -11.20 -0.24
N ASN A 84 -0.98 -12.04 0.78
CA ASN A 84 -1.68 -11.86 2.05
C ASN A 84 -0.70 -11.24 3.06
N ALA A 85 -0.77 -9.92 3.23
CA ALA A 85 0.08 -9.21 4.19
C ALA A 85 -0.64 -9.09 5.53
N ARG A 86 -0.04 -9.64 6.59
CA ARG A 86 -0.53 -9.52 7.95
C ARG A 86 0.46 -8.78 8.82
N PHE A 87 0.03 -7.66 9.38
CA PHE A 87 0.81 -6.88 10.32
C PHE A 87 0.25 -7.02 11.73
N SER A 88 1.13 -7.33 12.69
CA SER A 88 0.80 -7.49 14.10
C SER A 88 1.58 -6.50 14.97
N GLY A 89 0.96 -6.00 16.05
CA GLY A 89 1.60 -5.11 17.03
C GLY A 89 0.70 -3.97 17.50
N VAL A 90 0.26 -4.01 18.78
CA VAL A 90 -0.66 -3.02 19.36
C VAL A 90 -0.05 -1.61 19.35
N GLY A 91 -0.81 -0.63 18.84
CA GLY A 91 -0.45 0.79 18.87
C GLY A 91 0.58 1.21 17.83
N GLN A 92 0.95 0.31 16.93
CA GLN A 92 1.87 0.61 15.85
C GLN A 92 1.12 0.96 14.56
N VAL A 93 1.76 1.75 13.69
CA VAL A 93 1.18 2.29 12.47
C VAL A 93 2.02 1.84 11.27
N LEU A 94 1.42 1.11 10.33
CA LEU A 94 2.02 0.93 9.01
C LEU A 94 1.94 2.27 8.28
N PHE A 95 3.08 2.86 7.96
CA PHE A 95 3.13 4.06 7.11
C PHE A 95 3.79 3.72 5.78
N ALA A 96 3.13 4.11 4.68
CA ALA A 96 3.74 4.16 3.36
C ALA A 96 3.37 5.45 2.63
N GLU A 97 4.29 5.99 1.83
CA GLU A 97 3.99 7.13 0.95
C GLU A 97 3.05 6.71 -0.18
N PHE A 98 3.24 5.50 -0.71
CA PHE A 98 2.33 4.94 -1.70
C PHE A 98 2.17 3.43 -1.56
N LEU A 99 1.00 2.96 -1.98
CA LEU A 99 0.71 1.57 -2.28
C LEU A 99 0.24 1.51 -3.74
N ASP A 100 0.95 0.76 -4.57
CA ASP A 100 0.57 0.45 -5.96
C ASP A 100 0.32 -1.06 -6.11
N ILE A 101 -0.80 -1.43 -6.72
CA ILE A 101 -1.19 -2.80 -6.98
C ILE A 101 -1.49 -3.01 -8.46
N GLY A 102 -0.55 -3.68 -9.14
CA GLY A 102 -0.62 -4.02 -10.56
C GLY A 102 -0.21 -2.90 -11.52
N GLY A 103 0.23 -1.73 -11.03
CA GLY A 103 0.81 -0.67 -11.85
C GLY A 103 2.16 -1.05 -12.47
N ARG A 104 2.92 -1.91 -11.78
CA ARG A 104 4.22 -2.40 -12.26
C ARG A 104 4.09 -3.29 -13.50
N PRO A 105 4.90 -3.09 -14.55
CA PRO A 105 4.96 -4.01 -15.69
C PRO A 105 5.40 -5.38 -15.21
N SER A 106 4.47 -6.33 -15.16
CA SER A 106 4.81 -7.67 -14.68
C SER A 106 5.39 -8.52 -15.81
N ASN A 107 6.17 -9.55 -15.45
CA ASN A 107 6.61 -10.58 -16.39
C ASN A 107 5.47 -11.42 -17.01
N SER A 108 4.21 -11.17 -16.63
CA SER A 108 3.04 -11.90 -17.07
C SER A 108 1.82 -10.98 -17.17
N ASP A 109 1.51 -10.54 -18.39
CA ASP A 109 0.31 -9.74 -18.73
C ASP A 109 -1.04 -10.36 -18.27
N PHE A 110 -1.02 -11.58 -17.72
CA PHE A 110 -2.20 -12.34 -17.28
C PHE A 110 -2.33 -12.49 -15.75
N ARG A 111 -1.38 -11.97 -14.96
CA ARG A 111 -1.44 -12.08 -13.50
C ARG A 111 -1.67 -10.71 -12.88
N PRO A 112 -2.92 -10.37 -12.53
CA PRO A 112 -3.19 -9.12 -11.84
C PRO A 112 -2.63 -9.17 -10.41
N GLY A 113 -1.98 -8.09 -9.98
CA GLY A 113 -1.53 -7.93 -8.60
C GLY A 113 -2.70 -7.94 -7.63
N ARG A 114 -2.56 -8.68 -6.52
CA ARG A 114 -3.56 -8.74 -5.46
C ARG A 114 -2.91 -8.59 -4.11
N LEU A 115 -3.49 -7.72 -3.29
CA LEU A 115 -3.11 -7.56 -1.90
C LEU A 115 -4.32 -7.77 -1.02
N ARG A 116 -4.20 -8.68 -0.06
CA ARG A 116 -5.06 -8.71 1.12
C ARG A 116 -4.28 -8.16 2.30
N LEU A 117 -4.71 -7.03 2.85
CA LEU A 117 -4.09 -6.41 4.03
C LEU A 117 -4.89 -6.74 5.28
N GLN A 118 -4.22 -7.34 6.25
CA GLN A 118 -4.75 -7.63 7.59
C GLN A 118 -3.93 -6.95 8.66
N LEU A 119 -4.62 -6.21 9.52
CA LEU A 119 -4.05 -5.48 10.64
C LEU A 119 -4.67 -6.00 11.95
N ASP A 120 -3.84 -6.19 12.97
CA ASP A 120 -4.36 -6.52 14.30
C ASP A 120 -5.19 -5.35 14.87
N PRO A 121 -6.27 -5.63 15.64
CA PRO A 121 -7.09 -4.59 16.26
C PRO A 121 -6.25 -3.55 17.01
N GLY A 122 -6.48 -2.26 16.71
CA GLY A 122 -5.73 -1.15 17.31
C GLY A 122 -4.41 -0.79 16.60
N SER A 123 -4.15 -1.37 15.42
CA SER A 123 -2.93 -1.13 14.63
C SER A 123 -3.29 -0.52 13.26
N PRO A 124 -3.66 0.77 13.19
CA PRO A 124 -4.12 1.36 11.94
C PRO A 124 -2.98 1.52 10.92
N ALA A 125 -3.29 1.46 9.63
CA ALA A 125 -2.36 1.84 8.57
C ALA A 125 -2.67 3.24 8.05
N PHE A 126 -1.62 3.96 7.62
CA PHE A 126 -1.74 5.17 6.83
C PHE A 126 -0.90 5.04 5.56
N LEU A 127 -1.57 4.95 4.42
CA LEU A 127 -0.95 4.84 3.10
C LEU A 127 -1.28 6.13 2.37
N SER A 128 -0.32 7.01 2.11
CA SER A 128 -0.65 8.39 1.69
C SER A 128 -1.37 8.42 0.34
N PHE A 129 -0.95 7.57 -0.59
CA PHE A 129 -1.59 7.33 -1.87
C PHE A 129 -1.83 5.83 -2.06
N ILE A 130 -3.03 5.44 -2.49
CA ILE A 130 -3.33 4.05 -2.85
C ILE A 130 -3.82 4.05 -4.28
N GLU A 131 -3.14 3.33 -5.15
CA GLU A 131 -3.57 3.04 -6.52
C GLU A 131 -3.77 1.54 -6.69
N VAL A 132 -4.91 1.17 -7.27
CA VAL A 132 -5.26 -0.22 -7.54
C VAL A 132 -5.65 -0.35 -8.99
N GLY A 133 -4.86 -1.13 -9.73
CA GLY A 133 -5.09 -1.45 -11.13
C GLY A 133 -4.15 -0.74 -12.09
N ASN A 134 -4.07 -1.33 -13.28
CA ASN A 134 -3.46 -0.77 -14.47
C ASN A 134 -4.35 -1.15 -15.66
N GLN A 135 -4.25 -0.44 -16.78
CA GLN A 135 -5.12 -0.68 -17.94
C GLN A 135 -5.05 -2.15 -18.39
N GLY A 136 -6.20 -2.83 -18.37
CA GLY A 136 -6.33 -4.22 -18.80
C GLY A 136 -6.09 -5.30 -17.72
N PHE A 137 -5.77 -4.90 -16.48
CA PHE A 137 -5.47 -5.83 -15.38
C PHE A 137 -6.55 -5.82 -14.30
N ALA A 138 -6.99 -7.02 -13.88
CA ALA A 138 -7.99 -7.19 -12.82
C ALA A 138 -7.38 -7.21 -11.41
N SER A 139 -6.64 -6.15 -11.05
CA SER A 139 -5.98 -6.01 -9.75
C SER A 139 -6.97 -5.98 -8.60
N GLN A 140 -6.55 -6.42 -7.42
CA GLN A 140 -7.42 -6.44 -6.24
C GLN A 140 -6.75 -5.90 -4.99
N PHE A 141 -7.46 -5.07 -4.26
CA PHE A 141 -7.12 -4.70 -2.89
C PHE A 141 -8.21 -5.17 -1.93
N ALA A 142 -7.90 -6.17 -1.10
CA ALA A 142 -8.79 -6.67 -0.07
C ALA A 142 -8.36 -6.15 1.31
N ILE A 143 -9.33 -5.68 2.08
CA ILE A 143 -9.17 -5.19 3.43
C ILE A 143 -9.81 -6.22 4.35
N ALA A 144 -8.99 -6.89 5.14
CA ALA A 144 -9.43 -7.91 6.08
C ALA A 144 -10.30 -7.29 7.20
N PRO A 145 -11.09 -8.11 7.91
CA PRO A 145 -11.85 -7.65 9.08
C PRO A 145 -10.95 -6.94 10.09
N SER A 146 -11.53 -6.02 10.85
CA SER A 146 -10.88 -5.15 11.85
C SER A 146 -9.77 -4.21 11.32
N SER A 147 -9.43 -4.30 10.03
CA SER A 147 -8.33 -3.52 9.46
C SER A 147 -8.80 -2.11 9.13
N ARG A 148 -8.08 -1.11 9.66
CA ARG A 148 -8.42 0.31 9.48
C ARG A 148 -7.28 1.01 8.75
N ILE A 149 -7.60 1.57 7.59
CA ILE A 149 -6.64 2.19 6.68
C ILE A 149 -7.06 3.62 6.43
N GLY A 150 -6.16 4.56 6.69
CA GLY A 150 -6.27 5.94 6.23
C GLY A 150 -5.45 6.14 4.96
N THR A 151 -5.96 6.98 4.06
CA THR A 151 -5.21 7.48 2.89
C THR A 151 -5.53 8.94 2.64
N LEU A 152 -4.65 9.67 1.96
CA LEU A 152 -5.01 10.98 1.41
C LEU A 152 -5.82 10.78 0.14
N PHE A 153 -5.33 9.95 -0.78
CA PHE A 153 -5.94 9.71 -2.07
C PHE A 153 -6.08 8.23 -2.36
N PHE A 154 -7.25 7.86 -2.88
CA PHE A 154 -7.53 6.51 -3.33
C PHE A 154 -7.93 6.54 -4.80
N ASP A 155 -7.18 5.86 -5.66
CA ASP A 155 -7.48 5.70 -7.08
C ASP A 155 -7.74 4.23 -7.39
N LEU A 156 -9.00 3.90 -7.66
CA LEU A 156 -9.44 2.58 -8.08
C LEU A 156 -9.72 2.62 -9.58
N ARG A 157 -8.80 2.05 -10.36
CA ARG A 157 -8.83 2.07 -11.83
C ARG A 157 -9.93 1.16 -12.40
N PRO A 158 -10.33 1.35 -13.67
CA PRO A 158 -11.24 0.43 -14.35
C PRO A 158 -10.72 -1.02 -14.30
N SER A 159 -11.62 -1.98 -14.14
CA SER A 159 -11.33 -3.43 -14.00
C SER A 159 -10.66 -3.86 -12.69
N ALA A 160 -10.22 -2.92 -11.84
CA ALA A 160 -9.73 -3.25 -10.51
C ALA A 160 -10.89 -3.44 -9.52
N THR A 161 -10.61 -4.16 -8.43
CA THR A 161 -11.56 -4.39 -7.34
C THR A 161 -10.97 -3.95 -6.01
N VAL A 162 -11.74 -3.19 -5.22
CA VAL A 162 -11.52 -3.08 -3.79
C VAL A 162 -12.56 -3.92 -3.06
N ARG A 163 -12.11 -4.73 -2.09
CA ARG A 163 -12.94 -5.67 -1.35
C ARG A 163 -12.85 -5.39 0.14
N PHE A 164 -13.99 -5.25 0.78
CA PHE A 164 -14.13 -5.18 2.23
C PHE A 164 -14.59 -6.53 2.74
N GLU A 165 -13.75 -7.19 3.55
CA GLU A 165 -14.08 -8.49 4.13
C GLU A 165 -14.71 -8.33 5.51
N LEU A 166 -15.88 -8.94 5.68
CA LEU A 166 -16.62 -9.00 6.94
C LEU A 166 -16.45 -10.39 7.58
N ASP A 167 -16.20 -10.40 8.88
CA ASP A 167 -16.26 -11.59 9.74
C ASP A 167 -17.58 -11.65 10.53
N GLN A 168 -17.68 -12.64 11.42
CA GLN A 168 -18.82 -12.87 12.30
C GLN A 168 -19.04 -11.75 13.33
N ASP A 169 -18.00 -10.98 13.64
CA ASP A 169 -18.02 -9.91 14.63
C ASP A 169 -18.33 -8.55 13.98
N SER A 170 -18.29 -8.47 12.65
CA SER A 170 -18.58 -7.29 11.84
C SER A 170 -20.04 -6.82 12.03
N GLY A 171 -20.23 -5.52 12.23
CA GLY A 171 -21.45 -4.92 12.77
C GLY A 171 -21.33 -4.50 14.25
N THR A 172 -20.19 -4.77 14.89
CA THR A 172 -19.74 -4.13 16.13
C THR A 172 -18.61 -3.14 15.79
N SER A 173 -18.51 -1.99 16.47
CA SER A 173 -17.73 -0.83 15.99
C SER A 173 -16.21 -1.03 15.83
N THR A 174 -15.67 -2.16 16.30
CA THR A 174 -14.23 -2.46 16.32
C THR A 174 -13.78 -3.47 15.28
N SER A 175 -14.70 -4.17 14.60
CA SER A 175 -14.40 -5.30 13.70
C SER A 175 -14.64 -4.99 12.22
N ASP A 176 -15.26 -3.86 11.89
CA ASP A 176 -15.51 -3.51 10.49
C ASP A 176 -14.22 -3.07 9.77
N PRO A 177 -13.96 -3.56 8.54
CA PRO A 177 -12.88 -3.04 7.72
C PRO A 177 -13.18 -1.59 7.31
N VAL A 178 -12.19 -0.71 7.39
CA VAL A 178 -12.35 0.72 7.07
C VAL A 178 -11.26 1.18 6.11
N LEU A 179 -11.67 1.87 5.05
CA LEU A 179 -10.80 2.68 4.20
C LEU A 179 -11.27 4.13 4.22
N LEU A 180 -10.46 5.03 4.78
CA LEU A 180 -10.76 6.45 4.88
C LEU A 180 -9.87 7.26 3.94
N ALA A 181 -10.42 7.68 2.80
CA ALA A 181 -9.77 8.64 1.90
C ALA A 181 -10.06 10.08 2.33
N LYS A 182 -9.02 10.81 2.75
CA LYS A 182 -9.17 12.12 3.41
C LYS A 182 -9.19 13.32 2.45
N LYS A 183 -8.65 13.18 1.24
CA LYS A 183 -8.52 14.28 0.27
C LYS A 183 -9.28 14.02 -1.01
N GLY A 184 -9.28 12.79 -1.51
CA GLY A 184 -10.02 12.44 -2.72
C GLY A 184 -10.11 10.94 -2.95
N ALA A 185 -11.15 10.53 -3.66
CA ALA A 185 -11.31 9.16 -4.14
C ALA A 185 -11.77 9.19 -5.61
N SER A 186 -11.08 8.42 -6.45
CA SER A 186 -11.47 8.07 -7.82
C SER A 186 -11.89 6.61 -7.80
N LEU A 187 -13.13 6.31 -8.21
CA LEU A 187 -13.76 5.00 -8.07
C LEU A 187 -14.32 4.53 -9.40
N GLU A 188 -13.43 4.16 -10.32
CA GLU A 188 -13.78 3.69 -11.67
C GLU A 188 -13.87 2.16 -11.75
N GLY A 189 -13.35 1.44 -10.75
CA GLY A 189 -13.43 -0.01 -10.63
C GLY A 189 -14.65 -0.54 -9.84
N THR A 190 -14.52 -1.75 -9.32
CA THR A 190 -15.57 -2.45 -8.55
C THR A 190 -15.32 -2.34 -7.06
N ILE A 191 -16.36 -2.04 -6.30
CA ILE A 191 -16.36 -2.12 -4.84
C ILE A 191 -17.17 -3.34 -4.42
N GLU A 192 -16.54 -4.23 -3.66
CA GLU A 192 -17.17 -5.45 -3.14
C GLU A 192 -17.20 -5.42 -1.61
N ILE A 193 -18.32 -5.88 -1.05
CA ILE A 193 -18.41 -6.25 0.35
C ILE A 193 -18.62 -7.76 0.38
N VAL A 194 -17.66 -8.48 0.94
CA VAL A 194 -17.65 -9.94 0.97
C VAL A 194 -17.69 -10.40 2.41
N ARG A 195 -18.55 -11.36 2.66
CA ARG A 195 -18.73 -11.98 3.97
C ARG A 195 -18.00 -13.30 4.00
N GLN A 196 -17.17 -13.52 5.01
CA GLN A 196 -16.52 -14.81 5.17
C GLN A 196 -17.57 -15.91 5.44
N PRO A 197 -17.40 -17.15 4.93
CA PRO A 197 -18.44 -18.18 4.87
C PRO A 197 -19.19 -18.50 6.17
N ASP A 198 -18.64 -18.16 7.35
CA ASP A 198 -19.20 -18.47 8.66
C ASP A 198 -19.81 -17.26 9.40
N ALA A 199 -19.89 -16.08 8.78
CA ALA A 199 -20.44 -14.88 9.41
C ALA A 199 -21.98 -14.83 9.35
N LEU A 200 -22.64 -14.78 10.51
CA LEU A 200 -24.11 -14.61 10.64
C LEU A 200 -24.54 -13.18 10.26
N LEU A 201 -25.54 -13.03 9.39
CA LEU A 201 -26.01 -11.73 8.87
C LEU A 201 -26.36 -10.77 10.04
N PRO A 202 -25.83 -9.53 10.12
CA PRO A 202 -26.47 -8.50 10.90
C PRO A 202 -27.84 -8.23 10.25
N PRO A 203 -28.88 -7.99 11.07
CA PRO A 203 -30.21 -7.75 10.54
C PRO A 203 -30.15 -6.59 9.53
N LEU A 204 -30.78 -6.80 8.36
CA LEU A 204 -30.98 -5.78 7.33
C LEU A 204 -31.49 -4.49 7.99
N GLY A 205 -30.64 -3.47 8.09
CA GLY A 205 -31.02 -2.23 8.76
C GLY A 205 -29.92 -1.26 9.20
N THR A 206 -28.64 -1.48 8.91
CA THR A 206 -27.60 -0.49 9.23
C THR A 206 -27.55 0.60 8.16
N THR A 207 -28.14 1.75 8.48
CA THR A 207 -27.93 3.03 7.79
C THR A 207 -26.45 3.42 7.82
N ILE A 208 -25.95 3.87 6.68
CA ILE A 208 -24.66 4.56 6.54
C ILE A 208 -24.91 6.01 6.94
N ASP A 209 -24.28 6.47 8.02
CA ASP A 209 -24.04 7.90 8.29
C ASP A 209 -22.62 8.26 7.83
#